data_AF-A0LAV8-F1
#
_entry.id   AF-A0LAV8-F1
#
_cell.length_a   1.000
_cell.length_b   1.000
_cell.length_c   1.000
_cell.angle_alpha   90.00
_cell.angle_beta   90.00
_cell.angle_gamma   90.00
#
_symmetry.space_group_name_H-M   'P 1'
#
loop_
_entity.id
_entity.type
_entity.pdbx_description
1 polymer ?
#
loop_
_entity_poly.entity_id
_entity_poly.type
_entity_poly.pdbx_seq_one_letter_code
_entity_poly.pdbx_strand_id
1 'polypeptide(L)'
;MAMAWTRRPSTWHDPAWGWVSLPPGLKTRRIGLGALQRKEKQLFQRHLENHPQHVLIWLLGKVRAVPVDLLLEVRNMVDATKLEKAAMAATLPLLGEYVASVDMQRPLASYSKEEVLTMVEVVITAYQEYMAKATPDTLLDDIPF
;
A
#
# COMPACT_ATOMS: atom_id res chain seq x y z
N MET A 1 25.99 -20.70 -8.94
CA MET A 1 24.71 -20.93 -9.66
C MET A 1 23.69 -19.96 -9.09
N ALA A 2 23.33 -18.91 -9.84
CA ALA A 2 22.35 -17.93 -9.42
C ALA A 2 20.94 -18.50 -9.59
N MET A 3 20.17 -18.56 -8.50
CA MET A 3 18.76 -18.96 -8.55
C MET A 3 17.95 -17.86 -9.24
N ALA A 4 17.36 -18.20 -10.37
CA ALA A 4 16.42 -17.35 -11.09
C ALA A 4 15.16 -17.13 -10.24
N TRP A 5 14.85 -15.87 -9.94
CA TRP A 5 13.59 -15.49 -9.33
C TRP A 5 12.50 -15.58 -10.39
N THR A 6 11.75 -16.68 -10.42
CA THR A 6 10.55 -16.77 -11.24
C THR A 6 9.42 -15.99 -10.57
N ARG A 7 8.87 -15.02 -11.31
CA ARG A 7 7.67 -14.25 -10.95
C ARG A 7 6.57 -15.19 -10.47
N ARG A 8 6.05 -14.99 -9.25
CA ARG A 8 4.75 -15.56 -8.87
C ARG A 8 3.65 -14.56 -9.18
N PRO A 9 2.57 -14.96 -9.88
CA PRO A 9 1.39 -14.14 -10.03
C PRO A 9 0.76 -13.91 -8.65
N SER A 10 0.07 -12.78 -8.52
CA SER A 10 -0.43 -12.18 -7.29
C SER A 10 -0.93 -13.18 -6.22
N THR A 11 -0.61 -12.89 -4.96
CA THR A 11 -0.97 -13.66 -3.75
C THR A 11 -2.48 -13.69 -3.45
N TRP A 12 -3.33 -13.25 -4.39
CA TRP A 12 -4.78 -13.13 -4.23
C TRP A 12 -5.51 -14.48 -4.29
N HIS A 13 -4.89 -15.53 -4.85
CA HIS A 13 -5.50 -16.86 -5.02
C HIS A 13 -4.65 -18.04 -4.55
N ASP A 14 -3.72 -17.82 -3.61
CA ASP A 14 -2.89 -18.94 -3.10
C ASP A 14 -3.52 -19.56 -1.83
N PRO A 15 -4.11 -20.77 -1.92
CA PRO A 15 -4.64 -21.49 -0.75
C PRO A 15 -3.53 -21.95 0.23
N ALA A 16 -2.25 -21.79 -0.12
CA ALA A 16 -1.09 -22.13 0.71
C ALA A 16 -0.43 -20.92 1.40
N TRP A 17 -1.07 -19.73 1.40
CA TRP A 17 -0.43 -18.50 1.91
C TRP A 17 -0.58 -18.29 3.43
N GLY A 18 0.52 -17.90 4.08
CA GLY A 18 0.67 -17.73 5.54
C GLY A 18 0.43 -16.30 6.06
N TRP A 19 0.77 -16.05 7.33
CA TRP A 19 0.60 -14.74 7.98
C TRP A 19 1.41 -13.64 7.28
N VAL A 20 0.78 -12.52 6.94
CA VAL A 20 1.50 -11.28 6.57
C VAL A 20 1.30 -10.21 7.61
N SER A 21 2.41 -9.59 8.03
CA SER A 21 2.37 -8.39 8.85
C SER A 21 1.93 -7.21 7.99
N LEU A 22 0.87 -6.53 8.42
CA LEU A 22 0.52 -5.21 7.91
C LEU A 22 1.55 -4.17 8.41
N PRO A 23 1.59 -2.95 7.82
CA PRO A 23 2.47 -1.88 8.25
C PRO A 23 2.41 -1.62 9.77
N PRO A 24 3.51 -1.17 10.39
CA PRO A 24 3.56 -0.93 11.83
C PRO A 24 2.49 0.09 12.25
N GLY A 25 1.62 -0.31 13.20
CA GLY A 25 0.52 0.53 13.73
C GLY A 25 -0.86 -0.14 13.67
N LEU A 26 -1.06 -1.10 12.76
CA LEU A 26 -2.30 -1.86 12.65
C LEU A 26 -2.16 -3.21 13.36
N LYS A 27 -2.87 -3.42 14.48
CA LYS A 27 -2.97 -4.73 15.16
C LYS A 27 -3.89 -5.72 14.42
N THR A 28 -4.10 -5.52 13.12
CA THR A 28 -4.91 -6.38 12.26
C THR A 28 -4.01 -7.19 11.32
N ARG A 29 -4.38 -8.44 11.05
CA ARG A 29 -3.67 -9.32 10.10
C ARG A 29 -4.69 -9.97 9.19
N ARG A 30 -4.47 -9.99 7.88
CA ARG A 30 -5.32 -10.77 6.97
C ARG A 30 -5.04 -12.27 7.18
N ILE A 31 -6.09 -13.08 7.17
CA ILE A 31 -6.02 -14.51 7.48
C ILE A 31 -6.55 -15.31 6.30
N GLY A 32 -5.83 -16.35 5.89
CA GLY A 32 -6.33 -17.36 4.96
C GLY A 32 -7.17 -18.44 5.66
N LEU A 33 -8.11 -19.05 4.95
CA LEU A 33 -8.93 -20.17 5.47
C LEU A 33 -8.08 -21.34 6.01
N GLY A 34 -6.83 -21.49 5.54
CA GLY A 34 -5.88 -22.51 6.01
C GLY A 34 -5.40 -22.32 7.46
N ALA A 35 -5.51 -21.11 8.01
CA ALA A 35 -5.11 -20.82 9.38
C ALA A 35 -6.24 -21.04 10.42
N LEU A 36 -7.43 -21.44 9.96
CA LEU A 36 -8.61 -21.62 10.81
C LEU A 36 -8.80 -23.07 11.25
N GLN A 37 -9.44 -23.26 12.40
CA GLN A 37 -9.88 -24.59 12.82
C GLN A 37 -10.97 -25.13 11.89
N ARG A 38 -11.10 -26.45 11.79
CA ARG A 38 -11.99 -27.14 10.83
C ARG A 38 -13.44 -26.66 10.84
N LYS A 39 -13.99 -26.34 12.03
CA LYS A 39 -15.38 -25.84 12.18
C LYS A 39 -15.53 -24.39 11.72
N GLU A 40 -14.60 -23.51 12.09
CA GLU A 40 -14.58 -22.10 11.68
C GLU A 40 -14.35 -21.97 10.17
N LYS A 41 -13.47 -22.82 9.62
CA LYS A 41 -13.17 -22.88 8.20
C LYS A 41 -14.43 -23.09 7.36
N GLN A 42 -15.30 -24.04 7.73
CA GLN A 42 -16.55 -24.29 6.99
C GLN A 42 -17.52 -23.11 7.05
N LEU A 43 -17.62 -22.45 8.21
CA LEU A 43 -18.48 -21.29 8.39
C LEU A 43 -18.01 -20.09 7.55
N PHE A 44 -16.73 -19.77 7.61
CA PHE A 44 -16.18 -18.66 6.83
C PHE A 44 -16.06 -18.97 5.35
N GLN A 45 -15.84 -20.23 4.97
CA GLN A 45 -15.87 -20.64 3.58
C GLN A 45 -17.23 -20.36 2.94
N ARG A 46 -18.34 -20.79 3.56
CA ARG A 46 -19.69 -20.50 3.08
C ARG A 46 -19.98 -18.99 3.01
N HIS A 47 -19.48 -18.24 3.99
CA HIS A 47 -19.63 -16.79 4.00
C HIS A 47 -18.91 -16.12 2.83
N LEU A 48 -17.68 -16.54 2.53
CA LEU A 48 -16.90 -16.01 1.40
C LEU A 48 -17.48 -16.44 0.04
N GLU A 49 -18.06 -17.63 -0.06
CA GLU A 49 -18.79 -18.09 -1.25
C GLU A 49 -20.03 -17.20 -1.53
N ASN A 50 -20.75 -16.79 -0.48
CA ASN A 50 -21.93 -15.91 -0.60
C ASN A 50 -21.56 -14.42 -0.73
N HIS A 51 -20.36 -14.03 -0.29
CA HIS A 51 -19.90 -12.64 -0.28
C HIS A 51 -18.45 -12.55 -0.76
N PRO A 52 -18.20 -12.60 -2.08
CA PRO A 52 -16.86 -12.66 -2.65
C PRO A 52 -16.00 -11.42 -2.36
N GLN A 53 -16.64 -10.28 -2.09
CA GLN A 53 -15.99 -9.03 -1.69
C GLN A 53 -15.55 -8.99 -0.22
N HIS A 54 -15.82 -10.04 0.58
CA HIS A 54 -15.34 -10.09 1.97
C HIS A 54 -13.98 -10.77 2.07
N VAL A 55 -13.22 -10.39 3.10
CA VAL A 55 -11.93 -10.99 3.45
C VAL A 55 -11.86 -11.25 4.94
N LEU A 56 -11.06 -12.22 5.36
CA LEU A 56 -10.91 -12.56 6.76
C LEU A 56 -9.74 -11.79 7.38
N ILE A 57 -9.98 -11.18 8.54
CA ILE A 57 -8.97 -10.50 9.34
C ILE A 57 -8.97 -10.99 10.79
N TRP A 58 -7.80 -10.94 11.42
CA TRP A 58 -7.65 -11.05 12.86
C TRP A 58 -7.84 -9.67 13.46
N LEU A 59 -8.89 -9.48 14.26
CA LEU A 59 -9.20 -8.21 14.91
C LEU A 59 -9.65 -8.48 16.35
N LEU A 60 -8.97 -7.86 17.32
CA LEU A 60 -9.30 -7.96 18.75
C LEU A 60 -9.41 -9.41 19.26
N GLY A 61 -8.47 -10.27 18.86
CA GLY A 61 -8.42 -11.66 19.31
C GLY A 61 -9.43 -12.60 18.64
N LYS A 62 -10.14 -12.15 17.60
CA LYS A 62 -11.11 -12.95 16.86
C LYS A 62 -10.94 -12.78 15.35
N VAL A 63 -11.34 -13.81 14.61
CA VAL A 63 -11.44 -13.79 13.14
C VAL A 63 -12.75 -13.11 12.76
N ARG A 64 -12.70 -12.17 11.80
CA ARG A 64 -13.89 -11.50 11.25
C ARG A 64 -13.82 -11.49 9.74
N ALA A 65 -14.98 -11.67 9.10
CA ALA A 65 -15.16 -11.36 7.69
C ALA A 65 -15.56 -9.88 7.58
N VAL A 66 -14.84 -9.14 6.75
CA VAL A 66 -15.05 -7.70 6.55
C VAL A 66 -15.02 -7.41 5.04
N PRO A 67 -15.88 -6.53 4.52
CA PRO A 67 -15.78 -6.04 3.15
C PRO A 67 -14.37 -5.54 2.83
N VAL A 68 -13.86 -5.86 1.64
CA VAL A 68 -12.55 -5.41 1.17
C VAL A 68 -12.44 -3.89 1.16
N ASP A 69 -13.54 -3.18 0.87
CA ASP A 69 -13.59 -1.72 0.84
C ASP A 69 -13.43 -1.05 2.21
N LEU A 70 -13.65 -1.81 3.30
CA LEU A 70 -13.41 -1.36 4.68
C LEU A 70 -11.99 -1.64 5.15
N LEU A 71 -11.19 -2.39 4.36
CA LEU A 71 -9.76 -2.33 4.52
C LEU A 71 -9.29 -1.02 3.89
N LEU A 72 -8.93 -0.05 4.73
CA LEU A 72 -8.01 0.99 4.30
C LEU A 72 -6.72 0.29 3.88
N GLU A 73 -6.63 -0.10 2.61
CA GLU A 73 -5.38 -0.42 1.96
C GLU A 73 -4.56 0.87 2.04
N VAL A 74 -3.74 0.99 3.09
CA VAL A 74 -2.56 1.84 2.99
C VAL A 74 -1.70 1.14 1.95
N ARG A 75 -1.94 1.48 0.68
CA ARG A 75 -1.02 1.18 -0.39
C ARG A 75 0.21 2.02 -0.12
N ASN A 76 1.10 1.48 0.71
CA ASN A 76 2.51 1.79 0.53
C ASN A 76 2.80 1.47 -0.93
N MET A 77 3.58 2.31 -1.61
CA MET A 77 4.07 1.99 -2.94
C MET A 77 5.09 0.85 -2.81
N VAL A 78 4.56 -0.36 -2.62
CA VAL A 78 5.31 -1.61 -2.57
C VAL A 78 5.60 -1.92 -4.03
N ASP A 79 6.89 -1.92 -4.37
CA ASP A 79 7.43 -2.10 -5.72
C ASP A 79 7.37 -0.85 -6.64
N ALA A 80 7.59 0.34 -6.07
CA ALA A 80 7.84 1.55 -6.85
C ALA A 80 8.93 1.33 -7.93
N THR A 81 8.63 1.67 -9.18
CA THR A 81 9.58 1.60 -10.30
C THR A 81 10.76 2.56 -10.07
N LYS A 82 11.85 2.42 -10.82
CA LYS A 82 12.98 3.35 -10.68
C LYS A 82 12.54 4.78 -11.01
N LEU A 83 11.68 4.92 -12.02
CA LEU A 83 11.13 6.20 -12.42
C LEU A 83 10.27 6.81 -11.29
N GLU A 84 9.38 6.02 -10.70
CA GLU A 84 8.51 6.51 -9.62
C GLU A 84 9.30 6.88 -8.37
N LYS A 85 10.36 6.13 -8.02
CA LYS A 85 11.27 6.50 -6.92
C LYS A 85 12.01 7.81 -7.21
N ALA A 86 12.43 8.02 -8.45
CA ALA A 86 13.08 9.27 -8.85
C ALA A 86 12.09 10.44 -8.82
N ALA A 87 10.84 10.22 -9.24
CA ALA A 87 9.77 11.20 -9.14
C ALA A 87 9.48 11.58 -7.68
N MET A 88 9.40 10.59 -6.79
CA MET A 88 9.25 10.84 -5.34
C MET A 88 10.41 11.69 -4.80
N ALA A 89 11.66 11.35 -5.13
CA ALA A 89 12.82 12.11 -4.70
C ALA A 89 12.81 13.55 -5.23
N ALA A 90 12.33 13.76 -6.46
CA ALA A 90 12.21 15.08 -7.07
C ALA A 90 11.17 15.99 -6.38
N THR A 91 10.25 15.43 -5.58
CA THR A 91 9.30 16.23 -4.80
C THR A 91 9.90 16.88 -3.55
N LEU A 92 11.00 16.32 -3.02
CA LEU A 92 11.57 16.72 -1.73
C LEU A 92 12.00 18.20 -1.67
N PRO A 93 12.59 18.81 -2.71
CA PRO A 93 12.94 20.24 -2.69
C PRO A 93 11.71 21.14 -2.51
N LEU A 94 10.66 20.93 -3.31
CA LEU A 94 9.43 21.74 -3.27
C LEU A 94 8.67 21.54 -1.95
N LEU A 95 8.65 20.31 -1.44
CA LEU A 95 8.12 20.03 -0.11
C LEU A 95 8.90 20.81 0.97
N GLY A 96 10.23 20.82 0.89
CA GLY A 96 11.09 21.55 1.82
C GLY A 96 10.86 23.06 1.78
N GLU A 97 10.71 23.64 0.60
CA GLU A 97 10.37 25.06 0.41
C GLU A 97 9.02 25.40 1.04
N TYR A 98 8.01 24.56 0.83
CA TYR A 98 6.69 24.75 1.44
C TYR A 98 6.76 24.68 2.97
N VAL A 99 7.38 23.65 3.53
CA VAL A 99 7.51 23.48 4.98
C VAL A 99 8.30 24.64 5.61
N ALA A 100 9.33 25.15 4.93
CA ALA A 100 10.08 26.31 5.37
C ALA A 100 9.21 27.59 5.42
N SER A 101 8.25 27.72 4.51
CA SER A 101 7.32 28.87 4.46
C SER A 101 6.25 28.88 5.56
N VAL A 102 5.91 27.72 6.13
CA VAL A 102 4.80 27.51 7.07
C VAL A 102 5.26 27.42 8.54
N ASP A 103 6.57 27.58 8.78
CA ASP A 103 7.30 27.37 10.04
C ASP A 103 7.69 25.90 10.29
N MET A 104 8.97 25.61 10.07
CA MET A 104 9.57 24.28 10.20
C MET A 104 9.70 23.80 11.66
N GLN A 105 9.62 24.70 12.64
CA GLN A 105 9.67 24.34 14.07
C GLN A 105 8.33 23.84 14.59
N ARG A 106 7.26 24.04 13.82
CA ARG A 106 5.92 23.62 14.20
C ARG A 106 5.74 22.13 13.87
N PRO A 107 5.24 21.30 14.81
CA PRO A 107 4.96 19.90 14.51
C PRO A 107 3.81 19.80 13.49
N LEU A 108 3.88 18.82 12.58
CA LEU A 108 2.85 18.52 11.57
C LEU A 108 1.43 18.40 12.17
N ALA A 109 1.30 17.91 13.40
CA ALA A 109 0.02 17.77 14.10
C ALA A 109 -0.67 19.11 14.40
N SER A 110 0.07 20.22 14.37
CA SER A 110 -0.43 21.58 14.61
C SER A 110 -0.77 22.33 13.32
N TYR A 111 -0.66 21.68 12.15
CA TYR A 111 -0.99 22.28 10.87
C TYR A 111 -2.51 22.34 10.72
N SER A 112 -3.00 23.43 10.16
CA SER A 112 -4.37 23.56 9.72
C SER A 112 -4.65 22.57 8.59
N LYS A 113 -5.94 22.29 8.36
CA LYS A 113 -6.37 21.43 7.26
C LYS A 113 -5.90 21.99 5.91
N GLU A 114 -5.99 23.31 5.74
CA GLU A 114 -5.61 24.03 4.53
C GLU A 114 -4.11 23.88 4.26
N GLU A 115 -3.27 24.02 5.29
CA GLU A 115 -1.83 23.86 5.16
C GLU A 115 -1.44 22.42 4.78
N VAL A 116 -2.11 21.43 5.36
CA VAL A 116 -1.89 20.03 4.97
C VAL A 116 -2.33 19.77 3.53
N LEU A 117 -3.46 20.33 3.10
CA LEU A 117 -3.93 20.17 1.72
C LEU A 117 -2.96 20.80 0.71
N THR A 118 -2.47 22.02 0.99
CA THR A 118 -1.47 22.66 0.12
C THR A 118 -0.17 21.85 0.08
N MET A 119 0.27 21.28 1.20
CA MET A 119 1.45 20.39 1.21
C MET A 119 1.27 19.18 0.29
N VAL A 120 0.08 18.56 0.32
CA VAL A 120 -0.26 17.42 -0.54
C VAL A 120 -0.27 17.84 -2.01
N GLU A 121 -0.86 19.00 -2.33
CA GLU A 121 -0.87 19.56 -3.69
C GLU A 121 0.54 19.77 -4.22
N VAL A 122 1.43 20.38 -3.44
CA VAL A 122 2.84 20.60 -3.83
C VAL A 122 3.53 19.28 -4.20
N VAL A 123 3.35 18.23 -3.38
CA VAL A 123 3.95 16.92 -3.64
C VAL A 123 3.38 16.27 -4.90
N ILE A 124 2.05 16.29 -5.07
CA ILE A 124 1.40 15.67 -6.24
C ILE A 124 1.80 16.39 -7.53
N THR A 125 1.79 17.72 -7.53
CA THR A 125 2.17 18.52 -8.71
C THR A 125 3.62 18.24 -9.11
N ALA A 126 4.54 18.26 -8.14
CA ALA A 126 5.96 17.98 -8.39
C ALA A 126 6.17 16.57 -8.98
N TYR A 127 5.48 15.57 -8.42
CA TYR A 127 5.53 14.20 -8.89
C TYR A 127 5.01 14.09 -10.34
N GLN A 128 3.85 14.68 -10.62
CA GLN A 128 3.23 14.63 -11.95
C GLN A 128 4.06 15.36 -12.99
N GLU A 129 4.63 16.52 -12.66
CA GLU A 129 5.55 17.24 -13.55
C GLU A 129 6.78 16.41 -13.89
N TYR A 130 7.36 15.73 -12.90
CA TYR A 130 8.49 14.84 -13.15
C TYR A 130 8.11 13.70 -14.10
N MET A 131 6.97 13.04 -13.84
CA MET A 131 6.47 11.96 -14.67
C MET A 131 6.13 12.42 -16.10
N ALA A 132 5.59 13.63 -16.27
CA ALA A 132 5.28 14.20 -17.58
C ALA A 132 6.54 14.53 -18.40
N LYS A 133 7.67 14.82 -17.73
CA LYS A 133 8.97 15.08 -18.37
C LYS A 133 9.75 13.81 -18.66
N ALA A 134 9.33 12.66 -18.13
CA ALA A 134 10.00 11.38 -18.36
C ALA A 134 9.82 10.93 -19.82
N THR A 135 10.93 10.67 -20.49
CA THR A 135 10.95 10.18 -21.89
C THR A 135 10.56 8.70 -21.99
N PRO A 136 10.09 8.22 -23.16
CA PRO A 136 9.77 6.81 -23.38
C PRO A 136 10.93 5.83 -23.11
N ASP A 137 12.19 6.24 -23.36
CA ASP A 137 13.37 5.39 -23.11
C ASP A 137 13.53 5.02 -21.63
N THR A 138 13.13 5.91 -20.72
CA THR A 138 13.15 5.66 -19.27
C THR A 138 12.12 4.61 -18.82
N LEU A 139 11.15 4.26 -19.68
CA LEU A 139 10.13 3.23 -19.40
C LEU A 139 10.59 1.82 -19.85
N LEU A 140 11.61 1.72 -20.70
CA LEU A 140 12.12 0.44 -21.20
C LEU A 140 12.96 -0.31 -20.16
N ASP A 141 13.60 0.40 -19.24
CA ASP A 141 14.49 -0.17 -18.20
C ASP A 141 13.76 -0.97 -17.11
N ASP A 142 12.43 -0.90 -17.05
CA ASP A 142 11.60 -1.53 -16.02
C ASP A 142 10.75 -2.72 -16.55
N ILE A 143 10.94 -3.13 -17.81
CA ILE A 143 10.31 -4.34 -18.39
C ILE A 143 11.26 -5.54 -18.21
N PRO A 144 10.95 -6.53 -17.36
CA PRO A 144 11.75 -7.76 -17.34
C PRO A 144 11.40 -8.62 -18.56
N PHE A 145 12.44 -9.05 -19.27
CA PHE A 145 12.39 -10.06 -20.32
C PHE A 145 11.91 -11.42 -19.79
#